data_AF-A0A0P0V7D0-F1
#
_entry.id   AF-A0A0P0V7D0-F1
#
_cell.length_a   1.000
_cell.length_b   1.000
_cell.length_c   1.000
_cell.angle_alpha   90.00
_cell.angle_beta   90.00
_cell.angle_gamma   90.00
#
_symmetry.space_group_name_H-M   'P 1'
#
loop_
_entity.id
_entity.type
_entity.pdbx_description
1 polymer ?
#
loop_
_entity_poly.entity_id
_entity_poly.type
_entity_poly.pdbx_seq_one_letter_code
_entity_poly.pdbx_strand_id
1 'polypeptide(L)' 'KRFVKTYLSNSVSEEPDAEEVENLLQSIEKYTLASHLVWGLWGIISDHVNDIDFDYKEYARQRFEQYWQKKQALLTS' A
#
# COMPACT_ATOMS: atom_id res chain seq x y z
N LYS A 1 -7.02 -10.27 5.88
CA LYS A 1 -8.07 -11.17 5.32
C LYS A 1 -9.51 -10.71 5.60
N ARG A 2 -9.92 -10.39 6.84
CA ARG A 2 -11.32 -9.97 7.15
C ARG A 2 -11.85 -8.87 6.22
N PHE A 3 -11.10 -7.78 6.05
CA PHE A 3 -11.48 -6.69 5.15
C PHE A 3 -11.72 -7.16 3.71
N VAL A 4 -10.79 -7.94 3.15
CA VAL A 4 -10.89 -8.49 1.78
C VAL A 4 -12.13 -9.37 1.61
N LYS A 5 -12.41 -10.25 2.58
CA LYS A 5 -13.63 -11.08 2.56
C LYS A 5 -14.88 -10.21 2.53
N THR A 6 -15.01 -9.28 3.48
CA THR A 6 -16.19 -8.39 3.53
C THR A 6 -16.31 -7.53 2.27
N TYR A 7 -15.21 -7.02 1.73
CA TYR A 7 -15.21 -6.23 0.50
C TYR A 7 -15.73 -7.05 -0.68
N LEU A 8 -15.22 -8.28 -0.86
CA LEU A 8 -15.64 -9.17 -1.94
C LEU A 8 -17.10 -9.62 -1.78
N SER A 9 -17.55 -10.03 -0.58
CA SER A 9 -18.96 -10.42 -0.37
C SER A 9 -19.96 -9.27 -0.62
N ASN A 10 -19.52 -8.00 -0.59
CA ASN A 10 -20.36 -6.85 -0.94
C ASN A 10 -20.19 -6.38 -2.39
N SER A 11 -19.11 -6.79 -3.07
CA SER A 11 -18.78 -6.37 -4.45
C SER A 11 -19.18 -7.42 -5.48
N VAL A 12 -19.28 -8.68 -5.07
CA VAL A 12 -19.64 -9.84 -5.88
C VAL A 12 -20.96 -10.39 -5.34
N SER A 13 -21.81 -10.93 -6.22
CA SER A 13 -23.13 -11.46 -5.86
C SER A 13 -23.07 -12.81 -5.12
N GLU A 14 -21.92 -13.48 -5.11
CA GLU A 14 -21.68 -14.76 -4.47
C GLU A 14 -20.65 -14.61 -3.33
N GLU A 15 -20.68 -15.53 -2.35
CA GLU A 15 -19.66 -15.54 -1.29
C GLU A 15 -18.30 -15.89 -1.90
N PRO A 16 -17.25 -15.08 -1.66
CA PRO A 16 -15.96 -15.26 -2.28
C PRO A 16 -15.29 -16.52 -1.75
N ASP A 17 -14.68 -17.28 -2.66
CA ASP A 17 -13.94 -18.46 -2.27
C ASP A 17 -12.57 -18.12 -1.64
N ALA A 18 -11.89 -19.15 -1.13
CA ALA A 18 -10.60 -18.96 -0.47
C ALA A 18 -9.49 -18.51 -1.44
N GLU A 19 -9.57 -18.91 -2.71
CA GLU A 19 -8.59 -18.60 -3.75
C GLU A 19 -8.71 -17.14 -4.19
N GLU A 20 -9.93 -16.64 -4.43
CA GLU A 20 -10.19 -15.24 -4.77
C GLU A 20 -9.69 -14.28 -3.69
N VAL A 21 -9.95 -14.62 -2.43
CA VAL A 21 -9.46 -13.84 -1.27
C VAL A 21 -7.94 -13.82 -1.24
N GLU A 22 -7.28 -14.94 -1.50
CA GLU A 22 -5.82 -15.03 -1.50
C GLU A 22 -5.19 -14.29 -2.68
N ASN A 23 -5.75 -14.41 -3.87
CA ASN A 23 -5.30 -13.72 -5.08
C ASN A 23 -5.36 -12.19 -4.92
N LEU A 24 -6.44 -11.68 -4.30
CA LEU A 24 -6.55 -10.25 -4.01
C LEU A 24 -5.55 -9.81 -2.94
N LEU A 25 -5.29 -10.62 -1.90
CA LEU A 25 -4.27 -10.33 -0.90
C LEU A 25 -2.87 -10.22 -1.51
N GLN A 26 -2.49 -11.17 -2.37
CA GLN A 26 -1.20 -11.13 -3.09
C GLN A 26 -1.08 -9.89 -3.99
N SER A 27 -2.18 -9.49 -4.62
CA SER A 27 -2.22 -8.27 -5.43
C SER A 27 -2.02 -7.03 -4.55
N ILE A 28 -2.72 -6.93 -3.41
CA ILE A 28 -2.57 -5.84 -2.44
C ILE A 28 -1.13 -5.70 -1.95
N GLU A 29 -0.44 -6.81 -1.69
CA GLU A 29 0.97 -6.80 -1.27
C GLU A 29 1.87 -6.16 -2.33
N LYS A 30 1.69 -6.52 -3.61
CA LYS A 30 2.44 -5.90 -4.72
C LYS A 30 2.12 -4.40 -4.84
N TYR A 31 0.85 -4.01 -4.75
CA TYR A 31 0.44 -2.59 -4.80
C TYR A 31 0.88 -1.79 -3.57
N THR A 32 1.14 -2.44 -2.43
CA THR A 32 1.69 -1.78 -1.23
C THR A 32 3.06 -1.19 -1.53
N LEU A 33 3.91 -1.90 -2.30
CA LEU A 33 5.21 -1.36 -2.74
C LEU A 33 5.04 -0.11 -3.60
N ALA A 34 4.16 -0.16 -4.60
CA ALA A 34 3.87 0.99 -5.46
C ALA A 34 3.32 2.18 -4.64
N SER A 35 2.42 1.91 -3.69
CA SER A 35 1.87 2.92 -2.78
C SER A 35 2.96 3.64 -1.98
N HIS A 36 3.91 2.90 -1.40
CA HIS A 36 5.00 3.53 -0.66
C HIS A 36 5.87 4.44 -1.54
N LEU A 37 6.20 4.03 -2.78
CA LEU A 37 6.94 4.88 -3.71
C LEU A 37 6.17 6.15 -4.10
N VAL A 38 4.90 6.01 -4.48
CA VAL A 38 4.04 7.13 -4.89
C VAL A 38 3.93 8.16 -3.78
N TRP A 39 3.63 7.71 -2.56
CA TRP A 39 3.47 8.63 -1.42
C TRP A 39 4.79 9.17 -0.89
N GLY A 40 5.91 8.45 -1.04
CA GLY A 40 7.24 8.99 -0.76
C GLY A 40 7.60 10.15 -1.68
N LEU A 41 7.36 9.97 -2.99
CA LEU A 41 7.55 11.03 -3.99
C LEU A 41 6.61 12.22 -3.75
N TRP A 42 5.33 11.93 -3.46
CA TRP A 42 4.37 12.97 -3.10
C TRP A 42 4.84 13.78 -1.89
N GLY A 43 5.41 13.14 -0.87
CA GLY A 43 5.99 13.83 0.29
C GLY A 43 7.12 14.78 -0.10
N ILE A 44 8.09 14.33 -0.92
CA ILE A 44 9.20 15.18 -1.39
C ILE A 44 8.68 16.39 -2.16
N ILE A 45 7.74 16.19 -3.09
CA ILE A 45 7.19 17.28 -3.89
C ILE A 45 6.41 18.25 -3.00
N SER A 46 5.57 17.71 -2.10
CA SER A 46 4.73 18.47 -1.20
C SER A 46 5.50 19.41 -0.26
N ASP A 47 6.67 18.97 0.20
CA ASP A 47 7.59 19.79 0.99
C ASP A 47 7.98 21.11 0.30
N HIS A 48 7.99 21.13 -1.04
CA HIS A 48 8.38 22.29 -1.83
C HIS A 48 7.20 23.14 -2.31
N VAL A 49 5.97 22.63 -2.24
CA VAL A 49 4.80 23.27 -2.90
C VAL A 49 3.63 23.56 -1.96
N ASN A 50 3.64 23.05 -0.73
CA ASN A 50 2.57 23.26 0.24
C ASN A 50 3.05 24.05 1.46
N ASP A 51 2.19 24.92 1.98
CA ASP A 51 2.43 25.74 3.17
C ASP A 51 1.83 25.13 4.47
N ILE A 52 1.45 23.86 4.43
CA ILE A 52 0.87 23.18 5.59
C ILE A 52 1.99 22.85 6.58
N ASP A 53 1.77 23.14 7.87
CA ASP A 53 2.67 22.75 8.96
C ASP A 53 2.65 21.22 9.17
N PHE A 54 3.44 20.53 8.36
CA PHE A 54 3.57 19.09 8.33
C PHE A 54 4.99 18.71 7.89
N ASP A 55 5.60 17.73 8.55
CA ASP A 55 6.95 17.26 8.21
C ASP A 55 6.91 16.31 7.00
N TYR A 56 6.85 16.90 5.81
CA TYR A 56 6.79 16.19 4.55
C TYR A 56 8.05 15.37 4.25
N LYS A 57 9.23 15.83 4.70
CA LYS A 57 10.50 15.11 4.53
C LYS A 57 10.52 13.84 5.36
N GLU A 58 10.15 13.94 6.63
CA GLU A 58 10.10 12.79 7.52
C GLU A 58 9.02 11.80 7.07
N TYR A 59 7.86 12.29 6.62
CA TYR A 59 6.85 11.45 5.98
C TYR A 59 7.42 10.69 4.78
N ALA A 60 8.07 11.39 3.84
CA ALA A 60 8.67 10.75 2.67
C ALA A 60 9.71 9.70 3.06
N ARG A 61 10.58 10.02 4.03
CA ARG A 61 11.59 9.09 4.57
C ARG A 61 10.95 7.80 5.08
N GLN A 62 9.92 7.90 5.92
CA GLN A 62 9.20 6.74 6.45
C GLN A 62 8.53 5.92 5.35
N ARG A 63 7.96 6.57 4.32
CA ARG A 63 7.36 5.86 3.18
C ARG A 63 8.40 5.04 2.42
N PHE A 64 9.57 5.60 2.11
CA PHE A 64 10.64 4.87 1.43
C PHE A 64 11.24 3.76 2.31
N GLU A 65 11.40 3.98 3.61
CA GLU A 65 11.85 2.95 4.54
C GLU A 65 10.90 1.73 4.52
N GLN A 66 9.59 1.96 4.59
CA GLN A 66 8.60 0.89 4.48
C GLN A 66 8.63 0.19 3.12
N TYR A 67 8.87 0.92 2.02
CA TYR A 67 9.07 0.29 0.70
C TYR A 67 10.23 -0.72 0.75
N TRP A 68 11.40 -0.34 1.27
CA TRP A 68 12.56 -1.22 1.29
C TRP A 68 12.35 -2.43 2.22
N GLN A 69 11.76 -2.23 3.39
CA GLN A 69 11.40 -3.31 4.32
C GLN A 69 10.45 -4.32 3.66
N LYS A 70 9.37 -3.83 3.02
CA LYS A 70 8.38 -4.68 2.34
C LYS A 70 8.94 -5.35 1.09
N LYS A 71 9.78 -4.66 0.33
CA LYS A 71 10.42 -5.20 -0.88
C LYS A 71 11.25 -6.44 -0.55
N GLN A 72 12.05 -6.39 0.52
CA GLN A 72 12.84 -7.53 0.98
C GLN A 72 11.94 -8.72 1.34
N ALA A 73 10.83 -8.49 2.04
CA ALA A 73 9.91 -9.55 2.41
C ALA A 73 9.17 -10.19 1.22
N LEU A 74 8.87 -9.42 0.16
CA LEU A 74 8.02 -9.85 -0.96
C LEU A 74 8.78 -10.36 -2.20
N LEU A 75 10.02 -9.91 -2.42
CA LEU A 75 10.79 -10.27 -3.62
C LEU A 75 11.94 -11.26 -3.34
N THR A 76 12.13 -11.65 -2.08
CA THR A 76 13.17 -12.61 -1.67
C THR A 76 12.58 -13.98 -1.29
N SER A 77 11.27 -14.17 -1.48
CA SER A 77 10.55 -15.45 -1.39
C SER A 77 10.37 -16.05 -2.78
#